data_AF-A0A350XI81-F1
#
_entry.id   AF-A0A350XI81-F1
#
_cell.length_a   1.000
_cell.length_b   1.000
_cell.length_c   1.000
_cell.angle_alpha   90.00
_cell.angle_beta   90.00
_cell.angle_gamma   90.00
#
_symmetry.space_group_name_H-M   'P 1'
#
loop_
_entity.id
_entity.type
_entity.pdbx_description
1 polymer ?
#
loop_
_entity_poly.entity_id
_entity_poly.type
_entity_poly.pdbx_seq_one_letter_code
_entity_poly.pdbx_strand_id
1 'polypeptide(L)'
;MPEHLLDPTSLNQWFSLDQQRNYVSKLTGRNGLTRRRAEYFVKLWAYLLLKQQEEMGKRLVQPLKELSPIVGAIPCTHREAAELFYSDKERGSDRAAGMMIDQLVSLGLIKKKFDGSTICIQIRPLPELNPRPQSQQPIQVKTDAFNPRNDAVPAASLIIRNYSWLNPEGTPTHRIARLLRGWAQQYPSGMRVLRRCDNENVVGFYMLYP
;
A
#
# COMPACT_ATOMS: atom_id res chain seq x y z
N MET A 1 32.58 -5.39 -6.95
CA MET A 1 31.42 -6.17 -6.47
C MET A 1 31.14 -5.65 -5.07
N PRO A 2 30.04 -4.91 -4.83
CA PRO A 2 29.70 -4.57 -3.46
C PRO A 2 29.05 -5.81 -2.83
N GLU A 3 29.71 -6.37 -1.82
CA GLU A 3 29.13 -7.37 -0.92
C GLU A 3 27.97 -6.68 -0.18
N HIS A 4 26.74 -7.10 -0.45
CA HIS A 4 25.61 -6.74 0.43
C HIS A 4 25.85 -7.43 1.78
N LEU A 5 26.02 -6.66 2.85
CA LEU A 5 26.23 -7.19 4.20
C LEU A 5 24.91 -7.69 4.83
N LEU A 6 23.78 -7.38 4.20
CA LEU A 6 22.45 -7.72 4.70
C LEU A 6 21.99 -9.10 4.21
N ASP A 7 22.20 -10.12 5.05
CA ASP A 7 21.67 -11.46 4.83
C ASP A 7 20.15 -11.48 5.13
N PRO A 8 19.27 -11.87 4.17
CA PRO A 8 17.83 -11.99 4.39
C PRO A 8 17.46 -12.89 5.58
N THR A 9 18.26 -13.90 5.88
CA THR A 9 18.02 -14.83 7.00
C THR A 9 18.31 -14.19 8.37
N SER A 10 19.14 -13.15 8.39
CA SER A 10 19.49 -12.41 9.61
C SER A 10 18.44 -11.39 10.04
N LEU A 11 17.31 -11.25 9.31
CA LEU A 11 16.31 -10.20 9.55
C LEU A 11 15.87 -10.11 11.02
N ASN A 12 15.72 -11.24 11.71
CA ASN A 12 15.26 -11.27 13.10
C ASN A 12 16.21 -10.56 14.08
N GLN A 13 17.49 -10.39 13.72
CA GLN A 13 18.47 -9.62 14.50
C GLN A 13 18.22 -8.11 14.37
N TRP A 14 17.77 -7.69 13.20
CA TRP A 14 17.51 -6.29 12.88
C TRP A 14 16.08 -5.88 13.21
N PHE A 15 15.13 -6.81 13.18
CA PHE A 15 13.72 -6.55 13.43
C PHE A 15 13.10 -7.71 14.19
N SER A 16 12.87 -7.50 15.48
CA SER A 16 12.48 -8.56 16.42
C SER A 16 11.15 -9.23 16.03
N LEU A 17 11.00 -10.49 16.40
CA LEU A 17 9.76 -11.24 16.14
C LEU A 17 8.53 -10.60 16.80
N ASP A 18 8.69 -9.96 17.97
CA ASP A 18 7.58 -9.29 18.65
C ASP A 18 7.12 -8.04 17.89
N GLN A 19 8.05 -7.28 17.32
CA GLN A 19 7.70 -6.17 16.45
C GLN A 19 7.04 -6.66 15.16
N GLN A 20 7.58 -7.71 14.53
CA GLN A 20 6.94 -8.33 13.36
C GLN A 20 5.49 -8.73 13.67
N ARG A 21 5.25 -9.41 14.80
CA ARG A 21 3.91 -9.82 15.25
C ARG A 21 2.98 -8.63 15.47
N ASN A 22 3.48 -7.53 16.04
CA ASN A 22 2.70 -6.31 16.22
C ASN A 22 2.22 -5.75 14.87
N TYR A 23 3.12 -5.61 13.88
CA TYR A 23 2.75 -5.17 12.54
C TYR A 23 1.78 -6.14 11.84
N VAL A 24 2.00 -7.44 11.96
CA VAL A 24 1.09 -8.47 11.42
C VAL A 24 -0.30 -8.35 12.03
N SER A 25 -0.40 -8.13 13.35
CA SER A 25 -1.69 -8.00 14.05
C SER A 25 -2.51 -6.79 13.56
N LYS A 26 -1.84 -5.69 13.22
CA LYS A 26 -2.47 -4.49 12.64
C LYS A 26 -2.96 -4.71 11.22
N LEU A 27 -2.38 -5.67 10.50
CA LEU A 27 -2.74 -6.01 9.12
C LEU A 27 -3.83 -7.07 9.02
N THR A 28 -3.93 -7.94 10.03
CA THR A 28 -4.98 -8.97 10.11
C THR A 28 -6.35 -8.31 10.28
N GLY A 29 -7.24 -8.53 9.30
CA GLY A 29 -8.56 -7.87 9.22
C GLY A 29 -8.83 -7.25 7.84
N ARG A 30 -7.79 -7.04 7.02
CA ARG A 30 -7.98 -6.70 5.60
C ARG A 30 -8.45 -7.90 4.78
N ASN A 31 -9.50 -7.69 3.99
CA ASN A 31 -10.04 -8.70 3.07
C ASN A 31 -8.94 -9.27 2.15
N GLY A 32 -8.83 -10.59 2.11
CA GLY A 32 -7.85 -11.31 1.28
C GLY A 32 -6.42 -11.39 1.85
N LEU A 33 -6.12 -10.67 2.94
CA LEU A 33 -4.81 -10.73 3.60
C LEU A 33 -4.82 -11.76 4.73
N THR A 34 -4.26 -12.95 4.46
CA THR A 34 -4.07 -13.97 5.49
C THR A 34 -2.91 -13.59 6.40
N ARG A 35 -2.88 -14.13 7.63
CA ARG A 35 -1.76 -13.96 8.56
C ARG A 35 -0.40 -14.25 7.92
N ARG A 36 -0.29 -15.35 7.17
CA ARG A 36 0.94 -15.74 6.49
C ARG A 36 1.39 -14.72 5.43
N ARG A 37 0.44 -14.15 4.67
CA ARG A 37 0.75 -13.11 3.69
C ARG A 37 1.17 -11.81 4.39
N ALA A 38 0.53 -11.46 5.50
CA ALA A 38 0.93 -10.33 6.32
C ALA A 38 2.35 -10.50 6.89
N GLU A 39 2.68 -11.70 7.40
CA GLU A 39 4.04 -12.02 7.87
C GLU A 39 5.08 -11.81 6.76
N TYR A 40 4.84 -12.35 5.56
CA TYR A 40 5.75 -12.17 4.43
C TYR A 40 5.86 -10.73 3.95
N PHE A 41 4.75 -10.00 3.93
CA PHE A 41 4.77 -8.59 3.60
C PHE A 41 5.59 -7.77 4.61
N VAL A 42 5.43 -8.03 5.91
CA VAL A 42 6.17 -7.34 6.98
C VAL A 42 7.66 -7.65 6.91
N LYS A 43 8.03 -8.93 6.71
CA LYS A 43 9.43 -9.32 6.49
C LYS A 43 10.02 -8.62 5.26
N LEU A 44 9.28 -8.60 4.14
CA LEU A 44 9.69 -7.91 2.91
C LEU A 44 9.94 -6.43 3.13
N TRP A 45 9.00 -5.73 3.78
CA TRP A 45 9.16 -4.31 4.06
C TRP A 45 10.40 -4.05 4.93
N ALA A 46 10.56 -4.78 6.03
CA ALA A 46 11.72 -4.63 6.91
C ALA A 46 13.05 -4.82 6.16
N TYR A 47 13.15 -5.87 5.34
CA TYR A 47 14.34 -6.14 4.53
C TYR A 47 14.64 -5.03 3.53
N LEU A 48 13.65 -4.59 2.75
CA LEU A 48 13.83 -3.52 1.77
C LEU A 48 14.17 -2.18 2.42
N LEU A 49 13.68 -1.91 3.62
CA LEU A 49 14.01 -0.71 4.38
C LEU A 49 15.47 -0.71 4.81
N LEU A 50 15.96 -1.84 5.32
CA LEU A 50 17.36 -2.00 5.70
C LEU A 50 18.28 -1.87 4.47
N LYS A 51 17.91 -2.51 3.36
CA LYS A 51 18.63 -2.41 2.10
C LYS A 51 18.74 -0.97 1.59
N GLN A 52 17.65 -0.20 1.64
CA GLN A 52 17.67 1.23 1.31
C GLN A 52 18.59 2.04 2.26
N GLN A 53 18.56 1.77 3.57
CA GLN A 53 19.43 2.46 4.51
C GLN A 53 20.91 2.19 4.25
N GLU A 54 21.25 0.93 3.93
CA GLU A 54 22.59 0.51 3.53
C GLU A 54 23.05 1.22 2.25
N GLU A 55 22.22 1.22 1.19
CA GLU A 55 22.52 1.90 -0.08
C GLU A 55 22.69 3.42 0.09
N MET A 56 22.01 4.03 1.05
CA MET A 56 22.16 5.45 1.40
C MET A 56 23.36 5.73 2.31
N GLY A 57 24.18 4.73 2.63
CA GLY A 57 25.33 4.86 3.53
C GLY A 57 24.95 5.23 4.97
N LYS A 58 23.69 5.01 5.36
CA LYS A 58 23.23 5.30 6.73
C LYS A 58 23.71 4.19 7.65
N ARG A 59 24.18 4.57 8.84
CA ARG A 59 24.48 3.59 9.89
C ARG A 59 23.19 2.89 10.28
N LEU A 60 23.13 1.58 10.02
CA LEU A 60 21.99 0.75 10.41
C LEU A 60 21.88 0.77 11.94
N VAL A 61 20.77 1.30 12.45
CA VAL A 61 20.50 1.35 13.89
C VAL A 61 19.79 0.07 14.30
N GLN A 62 20.48 -0.79 15.07
CA GLN A 62 19.89 -2.01 15.62
C GLN A 62 19.18 -1.77 16.97
N PRO A 63 18.06 -2.45 17.22
CA PRO A 63 17.12 -3.03 16.26
C PRO A 63 16.19 -1.94 15.69
N LEU A 64 15.66 -2.15 14.48
CA LEU A 64 14.58 -1.33 13.91
C LEU A 64 13.42 -1.26 14.89
N LYS A 65 13.08 -0.06 15.33
CA LYS A 65 11.93 0.14 16.23
C LYS A 65 10.61 0.15 15.48
N GLU A 66 10.63 0.68 14.26
CA GLU A 66 9.46 0.93 13.43
C GLU A 66 9.81 0.77 11.95
N LEU A 67 8.80 0.40 11.16
CA LEU A 67 8.88 0.38 9.70
C LEU A 67 8.49 1.74 9.15
N SER A 68 9.49 2.51 8.72
CA SER A 68 9.26 3.77 8.02
C SER A 68 8.92 3.55 6.54
N PRO A 69 8.26 4.52 5.87
CA PRO A 69 8.07 4.48 4.43
C PRO A 69 9.39 4.34 3.68
N ILE A 70 9.41 3.47 2.67
CA ILE A 70 10.52 3.33 1.73
C ILE A 70 10.31 4.32 0.59
N VAL A 71 11.37 4.99 0.17
CA VAL A 71 11.33 5.89 -0.98
C VAL A 71 11.66 5.13 -2.26
N GLY A 72 10.78 5.14 -3.25
CA GLY A 72 11.01 4.51 -4.54
C GLY A 72 10.87 2.99 -4.54
N ALA A 73 11.44 2.35 -5.57
CA ALA A 73 11.44 0.91 -5.73
C ALA A 73 12.85 0.37 -5.47
N ILE A 74 12.96 -0.70 -4.68
CA ILE A 74 14.23 -1.29 -4.25
C ILE A 74 14.41 -2.64 -4.94
N PRO A 75 15.60 -2.93 -5.50
CA PRO A 75 15.87 -4.22 -6.14
C PRO A 75 15.81 -5.37 -5.13
N CYS A 76 15.12 -6.45 -5.49
CA CYS A 76 15.00 -7.65 -4.67
C CYS A 76 14.81 -8.86 -5.56
N THR A 77 15.79 -9.73 -5.64
CA THR A 77 15.71 -10.99 -6.39
C THR A 77 14.66 -11.93 -5.79
N HIS A 78 14.16 -12.87 -6.59
CA HIS A 78 13.28 -13.92 -6.07
C HIS A 78 13.98 -14.82 -5.05
N ARG A 79 15.30 -14.97 -5.15
CA ARG A 79 16.12 -15.70 -4.20
C ARG A 79 16.16 -15.01 -2.84
N GLU A 80 16.48 -13.71 -2.79
CA GLU A 80 16.42 -12.92 -1.55
C GLU A 80 15.03 -13.02 -0.91
N ALA A 81 13.97 -12.91 -1.72
CA ALA A 81 12.60 -13.06 -1.24
C ALA A 81 12.29 -14.48 -0.73
N ALA A 82 12.82 -15.52 -1.37
CA ALA A 82 12.65 -16.90 -0.93
C ALA A 82 13.34 -17.15 0.41
N GLU A 83 14.60 -16.72 0.54
CA GLU A 83 15.36 -16.77 1.79
C GLU A 83 14.61 -16.03 2.90
N LEU A 84 14.02 -14.87 2.58
CA LEU A 84 13.23 -14.09 3.53
C LEU A 84 11.90 -14.75 3.96
N PHE A 85 11.15 -15.32 3.02
CA PHE A 85 9.83 -15.89 3.29
C PHE A 85 9.90 -17.30 3.88
N TYR A 86 10.98 -18.01 3.61
CA TYR A 86 11.09 -19.43 3.91
C TYR A 86 12.35 -19.78 4.72
N SER A 87 13.06 -18.80 5.30
CA SER A 87 14.24 -19.00 6.17
C SER A 87 14.06 -20.13 7.19
N ASP A 88 12.88 -20.21 7.79
CA ASP A 88 12.59 -21.11 8.91
C ASP A 88 11.89 -22.41 8.44
N LYS A 89 11.88 -22.69 7.13
CA LYS A 89 11.13 -23.81 6.54
C LYS A 89 11.98 -24.57 5.53
N GLU A 90 11.89 -25.90 5.58
CA GLU A 90 12.47 -26.77 4.53
C GLU A 90 11.82 -26.58 3.15
N ARG A 91 10.72 -25.81 3.04
CA ARG A 91 9.93 -25.65 1.82
C ARG A 91 9.79 -24.18 1.43
N GLY A 92 10.34 -23.86 0.27
CA GLY A 92 10.22 -22.58 -0.41
C GLY A 92 11.19 -22.51 -1.57
N SER A 93 10.73 -22.12 -2.75
CA SER A 93 11.60 -21.90 -3.92
C SER A 93 11.47 -20.46 -4.40
N ASP A 94 12.44 -20.00 -5.18
CA ASP A 94 12.40 -18.70 -5.87
C ASP A 94 11.07 -18.51 -6.62
N ARG A 95 10.55 -19.58 -7.24
CA ARG A 95 9.24 -19.56 -7.91
C ARG A 95 8.10 -19.33 -6.92
N ALA A 96 8.10 -20.00 -5.77
CA ALA A 96 7.10 -19.80 -4.73
C ALA A 96 7.15 -18.37 -4.16
N ALA A 97 8.35 -17.82 -3.98
CA ALA A 97 8.53 -16.44 -3.56
C ALA A 97 8.00 -15.45 -4.61
N GLY A 98 8.28 -15.68 -5.89
CA GLY A 98 7.70 -14.91 -6.99
C GLY A 98 6.17 -14.93 -7.00
N MET A 99 5.55 -16.10 -6.82
CA MET A 99 4.09 -16.21 -6.70
C MET A 99 3.55 -15.46 -5.47
N MET A 100 4.28 -15.47 -4.35
CA MET A 100 3.88 -14.72 -3.15
C MET A 100 3.96 -13.21 -3.41
N ILE A 101 5.00 -12.72 -4.09
CA ILE A 101 5.11 -11.32 -4.50
C ILE A 101 3.92 -10.93 -5.39
N ASP A 102 3.51 -11.79 -6.32
CA ASP A 102 2.33 -11.54 -7.16
C ASP A 102 1.04 -11.44 -6.37
N GLN A 103 0.89 -12.27 -5.33
CA GLN A 103 -0.24 -12.17 -4.40
C GLN A 103 -0.21 -10.85 -3.61
N LEU A 104 0.96 -10.38 -3.18
CA LEU A 104 1.08 -9.09 -2.49
C LEU A 104 0.79 -7.91 -3.43
N VAL A 105 1.13 -8.03 -4.73
CA VAL A 105 0.75 -7.07 -5.77
C VAL A 105 -0.76 -7.03 -5.96
N SER A 106 -1.42 -8.19 -6.09
CA SER A 106 -2.88 -8.26 -6.30
C SER A 106 -3.67 -7.73 -5.10
N LEU A 107 -3.14 -7.88 -3.89
CA LEU A 107 -3.67 -7.28 -2.66
C LEU A 107 -3.41 -5.77 -2.54
N GLY A 108 -2.70 -5.18 -3.50
CA GLY A 108 -2.39 -3.75 -3.50
C GLY A 108 -1.47 -3.33 -2.36
N LEU A 109 -0.62 -4.22 -1.86
CA LEU A 109 0.36 -3.93 -0.81
C LEU A 109 1.70 -3.43 -1.38
N ILE A 110 2.05 -3.91 -2.56
CA ILE A 110 3.30 -3.55 -3.25
C ILE A 110 3.05 -3.25 -4.73
N LYS A 111 4.03 -2.62 -5.37
CA LYS A 111 4.18 -2.60 -6.84
C LYS A 111 5.49 -3.30 -7.18
N LYS A 112 5.51 -4.06 -8.27
CA LYS A 112 6.73 -4.64 -8.83
C LYS A 112 6.99 -4.07 -10.22
N LYS A 113 8.26 -3.86 -10.56
CA LYS A 113 8.73 -3.51 -11.91
C LYS A 113 10.00 -4.30 -12.20
N PHE A 114 10.19 -4.77 -13.43
CA PHE A 114 11.45 -5.38 -13.84
C PHE A 114 12.35 -4.30 -14.47
N ASP A 115 13.62 -4.26 -14.09
CA ASP A 115 14.59 -3.27 -14.59
C ASP A 115 15.52 -3.81 -15.69
N GLY A 116 15.36 -5.07 -16.07
CA GLY A 116 16.23 -5.77 -17.03
C GLY A 116 17.14 -6.81 -16.37
N SER A 117 17.36 -6.71 -15.06
CA SER A 117 18.19 -7.65 -14.28
C SER A 117 17.40 -8.28 -13.13
N THR A 118 16.72 -7.47 -12.33
CA THR A 118 15.99 -7.90 -11.13
C THR A 118 14.63 -7.24 -11.02
N ILE A 119 13.79 -7.75 -10.12
CA ILE A 119 12.53 -7.08 -9.81
C ILE A 119 12.81 -5.97 -8.78
N CYS A 120 12.33 -4.78 -9.08
CA CYS A 120 12.28 -3.64 -8.18
C CYS A 120 10.91 -3.62 -7.50
N ILE A 121 10.90 -3.61 -6.17
CA ILE A 121 9.69 -3.65 -5.34
C ILE A 121 9.50 -2.30 -4.66
N GLN A 122 8.31 -1.73 -4.79
CA GLN A 122 7.88 -0.53 -4.07
C GLN A 122 6.78 -0.91 -3.08
N ILE A 123 6.98 -0.61 -1.79
CA ILE A 123 5.93 -0.74 -0.77
C ILE A 123 4.91 0.38 -0.96
N ARG A 124 3.63 0.04 -1.00
CA ARG A 124 2.56 1.06 -1.00
C ARG A 124 2.34 1.55 0.43
N PRO A 125 2.15 2.87 0.64
CA PRO A 125 1.93 3.40 1.98
C PRO A 125 0.63 2.84 2.56
N LEU A 126 0.72 2.34 3.79
CA LEU A 126 -0.41 1.82 4.55
C LEU A 126 -0.75 2.79 5.68
N PRO A 127 -1.86 3.56 5.56
CA PRO A 127 -2.23 4.57 6.55
C PRO A 127 -2.41 4.03 7.97
N GLU A 128 -2.69 2.73 8.10
CA GLU A 128 -2.91 2.02 9.36
C GLU A 128 -1.59 1.70 10.09
N LEU A 129 -0.46 1.65 9.37
CA LEU A 129 0.84 1.24 9.91
C LEU A 129 1.83 2.38 10.08
N ASN A 130 1.64 3.47 9.36
CA ASN A 130 2.40 4.70 9.60
C ASN A 130 1.69 5.47 10.72
N PRO A 131 2.40 5.92 11.77
CA PRO A 131 1.84 6.95 12.62
C PRO A 131 1.42 8.09 11.70
N ARG A 132 0.13 8.45 11.71
CA ARG A 132 -0.31 9.70 11.07
C ARG A 132 0.66 10.75 11.59
N PRO A 133 1.37 11.52 10.73
CA PRO A 133 1.89 12.79 11.22
C PRO A 133 0.70 13.45 11.88
N GLN A 134 0.81 13.76 13.18
CA GLN A 134 -0.25 14.45 13.92
C GLN A 134 -0.64 15.61 13.04
N SER A 135 -1.82 15.52 12.41
CA SER A 135 -2.23 16.54 11.47
C SER A 135 -2.34 17.81 12.28
N GLN A 136 -1.51 18.79 11.94
CA GLN A 136 -1.63 20.15 12.43
C GLN A 136 -3.06 20.60 12.09
N GLN A 137 -3.91 20.61 13.11
CA GLN A 137 -5.34 20.90 13.11
C GLN A 137 -6.23 19.93 12.30
N PRO A 138 -7.40 19.55 12.84
CA PRO A 138 -8.39 18.78 12.09
C PRO A 138 -8.86 19.60 10.87
N ILE A 139 -8.72 19.03 9.67
CA ILE A 139 -9.22 19.65 8.45
C ILE A 139 -10.75 19.71 8.56
N GLN A 140 -11.29 20.92 8.63
CA GLN A 140 -12.74 21.12 8.62
C GLN A 140 -13.29 20.74 7.24
N VAL A 141 -14.31 19.89 7.25
CA VAL A 141 -15.01 19.45 6.03
C VAL A 141 -16.48 19.82 6.12
N LYS A 142 -17.07 20.14 4.97
CA LYS A 142 -18.50 20.41 4.83
C LYS A 142 -19.12 19.48 3.81
N THR A 143 -20.39 19.17 4.01
CA THR A 143 -21.20 18.42 3.05
C THR A 143 -21.81 19.40 2.05
N ASP A 144 -21.78 19.05 0.77
CA ASP A 144 -22.33 19.86 -0.31
C ASP A 144 -23.09 18.99 -1.34
N ALA A 145 -23.97 19.62 -2.10
CA ALA A 145 -24.68 18.99 -3.20
C ALA A 145 -23.69 18.53 -4.28
N PHE A 146 -23.88 17.32 -4.80
CA PHE A 146 -23.05 16.83 -5.90
C PHE A 146 -23.37 17.59 -7.19
N ASN A 147 -22.38 18.26 -7.78
CA ASN A 147 -22.47 18.91 -9.07
C ASN A 147 -21.88 17.99 -10.16
N PRO A 148 -22.69 17.43 -11.07
CA PRO A 148 -22.21 16.48 -12.08
C PRO A 148 -21.19 17.06 -13.07
N ARG A 149 -21.14 18.39 -13.23
CA ARG A 149 -20.16 19.04 -14.11
C ARG A 149 -18.78 19.08 -13.46
N ASN A 150 -18.72 19.39 -12.17
CA ASN A 150 -17.46 19.69 -11.46
C ASN A 150 -16.96 18.49 -10.64
N ASP A 151 -17.87 17.73 -10.02
CA ASP A 151 -17.52 16.74 -9.01
C ASP A 151 -17.40 15.32 -9.55
N ALA A 152 -17.95 15.04 -10.74
CA ALA A 152 -17.94 13.69 -11.30
C ALA A 152 -16.52 13.14 -11.53
N VAL A 153 -15.57 13.99 -11.94
CA VAL A 153 -14.18 13.57 -12.14
C VAL A 153 -13.44 13.41 -10.81
N PRO A 154 -13.44 14.40 -9.89
CA PRO A 154 -12.86 14.23 -8.56
C PRO A 154 -13.41 13.02 -7.78
N ALA A 155 -14.74 12.82 -7.80
CA ALA A 155 -15.37 11.68 -7.14
C ALA A 155 -14.96 10.34 -7.77
N ALA A 156 -14.89 10.27 -9.11
CA ALA A 156 -14.39 9.09 -9.80
C ALA A 156 -12.93 8.77 -9.45
N SER A 157 -12.07 9.79 -9.37
CA SER A 157 -10.67 9.65 -8.95
C SER A 157 -10.54 9.15 -7.52
N LEU A 158 -11.39 9.64 -6.59
CA LEU A 158 -11.44 9.16 -5.21
C LEU A 158 -11.86 7.68 -5.15
N ILE A 159 -12.89 7.29 -5.91
CA ILE A 159 -13.35 5.89 -5.95
C ILE A 159 -12.23 4.99 -6.47
N ILE A 160 -11.58 5.35 -7.58
CA ILE A 160 -10.47 4.54 -8.13
C ILE A 160 -9.34 4.42 -7.13
N ARG A 161 -8.93 5.53 -6.50
CA ARG A 161 -7.82 5.52 -5.55
C ARG A 161 -8.10 4.61 -4.34
N ASN A 162 -9.31 4.64 -3.81
CA ASN A 162 -9.67 3.92 -2.59
C ASN A 162 -10.13 2.48 -2.85
N TYR A 163 -10.60 2.19 -4.06
CA TYR A 163 -11.18 0.89 -4.44
C TYR A 163 -10.47 0.25 -5.63
N SER A 164 -9.25 0.65 -5.99
CA SER A 164 -8.49 0.06 -7.11
C SER A 164 -8.31 -1.45 -6.99
N TRP A 165 -8.33 -1.98 -5.76
CA TRP A 165 -8.24 -3.40 -5.48
C TRP A 165 -9.50 -4.19 -5.87
N LEU A 166 -10.65 -3.53 -6.03
CA LEU A 166 -11.88 -4.17 -6.52
C LEU A 166 -11.87 -4.36 -8.05
N ASN A 167 -11.06 -3.60 -8.78
CA ASN A 167 -10.90 -3.79 -10.23
C ASN A 167 -9.42 -3.62 -10.64
N PRO A 168 -8.61 -4.69 -10.55
CA PRO A 168 -7.18 -4.64 -10.84
C PRO A 168 -6.85 -4.36 -12.31
N GLU A 169 -7.75 -4.69 -13.24
CA GLU A 169 -7.62 -4.37 -14.68
C GLU A 169 -7.82 -2.87 -14.97
N GLY A 170 -8.28 -2.10 -13.97
CA GLY A 170 -8.37 -0.64 -14.01
C GLY A 170 -9.59 -0.13 -14.79
N THR A 171 -10.64 0.31 -14.08
CA THR A 171 -11.70 1.10 -14.72
C THR A 171 -11.17 2.50 -15.03
N PRO A 172 -11.27 2.99 -16.28
CA PRO A 172 -10.90 4.37 -16.58
C PRO A 172 -11.76 5.39 -15.82
N THR A 173 -11.13 6.43 -15.26
CA THR A 173 -11.81 7.53 -14.53
C THR A 173 -12.98 8.11 -15.29
N HIS A 174 -12.85 8.27 -16.61
CA HIS A 174 -13.91 8.84 -17.46
C HIS A 174 -15.19 8.00 -17.46
N ARG A 175 -15.07 6.66 -17.32
CA ARG A 175 -16.22 5.75 -17.33
C ARG A 175 -17.02 5.88 -16.05
N ILE A 176 -16.34 5.93 -14.90
CA ILE A 176 -16.98 6.17 -13.59
C ILE A 176 -17.58 7.57 -13.56
N ALA A 177 -16.86 8.60 -14.01
CA ALA A 177 -17.40 9.96 -14.07
C ALA A 177 -18.66 10.05 -14.93
N ARG A 178 -18.73 9.33 -16.06
CA ARG A 178 -19.93 9.26 -16.90
C ARG A 178 -21.11 8.62 -16.17
N LEU A 179 -20.89 7.53 -15.42
CA LEU A 179 -21.93 6.89 -14.61
C LEU A 179 -22.43 7.83 -13.51
N LEU A 180 -21.53 8.49 -12.79
CA LEU A 180 -21.89 9.46 -11.75
C LEU A 180 -22.73 10.61 -12.29
N ARG A 181 -22.43 11.10 -13.51
CA ARG A 181 -23.28 12.12 -14.17
C ARG A 181 -24.67 11.59 -14.48
N GLY A 182 -24.79 10.37 -14.98
CA GLY A 182 -26.08 9.73 -15.23
C GLY A 182 -26.88 9.55 -13.95
N TRP A 183 -26.24 9.09 -12.88
CA TRP A 183 -26.89 8.96 -11.57
C TRP A 183 -27.31 10.29 -10.98
N ALA A 184 -26.54 11.37 -11.16
CA ALA A 184 -26.93 12.68 -10.67
C ALA A 184 -28.18 13.23 -11.38
N GLN A 185 -28.43 12.82 -12.63
CA GLN A 185 -29.67 13.14 -13.34
C GLN A 185 -30.86 12.35 -12.79
N GLN A 186 -30.64 11.09 -12.40
CA GLN A 186 -31.69 10.20 -11.88
C GLN A 186 -31.99 10.46 -10.39
N TYR A 187 -30.97 10.82 -9.62
CA TYR A 187 -31.01 10.92 -8.16
C TYR A 187 -30.38 12.24 -7.67
N PRO A 188 -30.92 13.40 -8.06
CA PRO A 188 -30.31 14.70 -7.79
C PRO A 188 -30.18 15.01 -6.29
N SER A 189 -31.11 14.51 -5.46
CA SER A 189 -31.09 14.71 -4.02
C SER A 189 -30.28 13.65 -3.26
N GLY A 190 -29.97 12.50 -3.86
CA GLY A 190 -29.30 11.38 -3.20
C GLY A 190 -27.78 11.46 -3.19
N MET A 191 -27.18 12.29 -4.05
CA MET A 191 -25.73 12.39 -4.20
C MET A 191 -25.15 13.62 -3.48
N ARG A 192 -24.07 13.42 -2.73
CA ARG A 192 -23.39 14.46 -1.96
C ARG A 192 -21.88 14.28 -1.99
N VAL A 193 -21.16 15.38 -1.79
CA VAL A 193 -19.71 15.40 -1.66
C VAL A 193 -19.31 15.99 -0.32
N LEU A 194 -18.19 15.51 0.22
CA LEU A 194 -17.49 16.17 1.32
C LEU A 194 -16.37 17.02 0.72
N ARG A 195 -16.38 18.31 1.02
CA ARG A 195 -15.36 19.27 0.60
C ARG A 195 -14.56 19.73 1.79
N ARG A 196 -13.29 20.03 1.58
CA ARG A 196 -12.52 20.78 2.58
C ARG A 196 -12.99 22.23 2.58
N CYS A 197 -13.14 22.83 3.76
CA CYS A 197 -13.54 24.23 3.87
C CYS A 197 -12.46 25.22 3.41
N ASP A 198 -11.19 24.78 3.33
CA ASP A 198 -10.06 25.66 2.99
C ASP A 198 -9.83 25.85 1.49
N ASN A 199 -10.16 24.85 0.67
CA ASN A 199 -9.88 24.87 -0.77
C ASN A 199 -10.98 24.24 -1.63
N GLU A 200 -12.12 23.89 -1.04
CA GLU A 200 -13.28 23.29 -1.72
C GLU A 200 -13.02 21.95 -2.43
N ASN A 201 -11.83 21.36 -2.24
CA ASN A 201 -11.48 20.09 -2.87
C ASN A 201 -12.38 18.98 -2.32
N VAL A 202 -12.88 18.16 -3.25
CA VAL A 202 -13.65 16.96 -2.92
C VAL A 202 -12.72 15.94 -2.25
N VAL A 203 -13.06 15.56 -1.02
CA VAL A 203 -12.35 14.58 -0.20
C VAL A 203 -13.20 13.36 0.14
N GLY A 204 -14.49 13.43 -0.11
CA GLY A 204 -15.41 12.31 0.05
C GLY A 204 -16.60 12.42 -0.89
N PHE A 205 -17.21 11.29 -1.17
CA PHE A 205 -18.40 11.17 -1.99
C PHE A 205 -19.30 10.12 -1.35
N TYR A 206 -20.59 10.39 -1.29
CA TYR A 206 -21.59 9.40 -0.93
C TYR A 206 -22.85 9.55 -1.77
N MET A 207 -23.53 8.44 -1.94
CA MET A 207 -24.81 8.35 -2.64
C MET A 207 -25.76 7.53 -1.78
N LEU A 208 -26.90 8.12 -1.46
CA LEU A 208 -28.04 7.43 -0.89
C LEU A 208 -28.95 7.05 -2.04
N TYR A 209 -29.13 5.74 -2.22
CA TYR A 209 -30.13 5.22 -3.14
C TYR A 209 -31.52 5.45 -2.50
N PRO A 210 -32.51 5.97 -3.24
CA PRO A 210 -33.85 6.19 -2.71
C PRO A 210 -34.58 4.89 -2.35
#